data_AF-A0A832CDR5-F1
#
_entry.id   AF-A0A832CDR5-F1
#
_cell.length_a   1.000
_cell.length_b   1.000
_cell.length_c   1.000
_cell.angle_alpha   90.00
_cell.angle_beta   90.00
_cell.angle_gamma   90.00
#
_symmetry.space_group_name_H-M   'P 1'
#
loop_
_entity.id
_entity.type
_entity.pdbx_description
1 polymer ?
#
loop_
_entity_poly.entity_id
_entity_poly.type
_entity_poly.pdbx_seq_one_letter_code
_entity_poly.pdbx_strand_id
1 'polypeptide(L)'
;MRESFSELKITRELNAEGEARIFAEIAFRNLSFLEEFYYYDVVDSTNERAKEKCRKFCLFFAARQIAGKGRLGRRWFSERGGLYFSITLPVYEAAKLTMLSALAVAEAVPGARIKWPNDVLLNDLKFSG
;
A
#
# COMPACT_ATOMS: atom_id res chain seq x y z
N MET A 1 -15.13 -19.57 -1.94
CA MET A 1 -13.88 -20.34 -1.81
C MET A 1 -12.75 -19.30 -1.73
N ARG A 2 -12.10 -19.13 -0.58
CA ARG A 2 -10.98 -18.17 -0.45
C ARG A 2 -9.79 -18.77 -1.19
N GLU A 3 -9.37 -18.17 -2.29
CA GLU A 3 -8.08 -18.51 -2.90
C GLU A 3 -6.99 -18.30 -1.83
N SER A 4 -6.13 -19.30 -1.67
CA SER A 4 -4.98 -19.20 -0.77
C SER A 4 -3.88 -18.45 -1.52
N PHE A 5 -3.70 -17.18 -1.19
CA PHE A 5 -2.59 -16.38 -1.70
C PHE A 5 -1.31 -16.71 -0.91
N SER A 6 -0.18 -16.82 -1.61
CA SER A 6 1.13 -16.99 -0.98
C SER A 6 1.49 -15.70 -0.22
N GLU A 7 1.38 -15.77 1.11
CA GLU A 7 1.65 -14.68 2.04
C GLU A 7 2.98 -14.91 2.75
N LEU A 8 3.79 -13.86 2.87
CA LEU A 8 4.98 -13.84 3.71
C LEU A 8 4.84 -12.75 4.76
N LYS A 9 4.71 -13.16 6.04
CA LYS A 9 4.84 -12.24 7.16
C LYS A 9 6.32 -12.04 7.47
N ILE A 10 6.77 -10.80 7.37
CA ILE A 10 8.16 -10.39 7.55
C ILE A 10 8.28 -9.65 8.88
N THR A 11 9.20 -10.10 9.72
CA THR A 11 9.55 -9.45 10.99
C THR A 11 10.74 -8.51 10.80
N ARG A 12 11.11 -7.78 11.85
CA ARG A 12 12.31 -6.92 11.86
C ARG A 12 13.62 -7.69 11.66
N GLU A 13 13.61 -9.01 11.85
CA GLU A 13 14.75 -9.89 11.58
C GLU A 13 14.92 -10.20 10.08
N LEU A 14 13.99 -9.71 9.23
CA LEU A 14 14.06 -9.79 7.76
C LEU A 14 14.21 -11.24 7.25
N ASN A 15 13.30 -12.11 7.69
CA ASN A 15 13.15 -13.50 7.28
C ASN A 15 12.67 -13.67 5.81
N ALA A 16 13.14 -12.84 4.90
CA ALA A 16 12.75 -12.78 3.49
C ALA A 16 13.96 -12.54 2.57
N GLU A 17 13.78 -12.82 1.28
CA GLU A 17 14.77 -12.59 0.22
C GLU A 17 14.19 -11.72 -0.91
N GLY A 18 15.05 -11.24 -1.80
CA GLY A 18 14.66 -10.50 -3.01
C GLY A 18 13.91 -9.18 -2.71
N GLU A 19 12.93 -8.85 -3.56
CA GLU A 19 12.16 -7.61 -3.45
C GLU A 19 11.44 -7.47 -2.11
N ALA A 20 10.91 -8.57 -1.58
CA ALA A 20 10.20 -8.58 -0.31
C ALA A 20 11.08 -8.08 0.85
N ARG A 21 12.35 -8.50 0.86
CA ARG A 21 13.35 -8.03 1.83
C ARG A 21 13.64 -6.54 1.68
N ILE A 22 13.88 -6.08 0.45
CA ILE A 22 14.22 -4.67 0.15
C ILE A 22 13.11 -3.74 0.64
N PHE A 23 11.84 -4.06 0.33
CA PHE A 23 10.71 -3.24 0.77
C PHE A 23 10.52 -3.30 2.29
N ALA A 24 10.72 -4.45 2.92
CA ALA A 24 10.65 -4.58 4.38
C ALA A 24 11.75 -3.76 5.07
N GLU A 25 12.98 -3.78 4.56
CA GLU A 25 14.10 -2.97 5.07
C GLU A 25 13.78 -1.47 5.00
N ILE A 26 13.29 -0.99 3.85
CA ILE A 26 12.87 0.41 3.67
C ILE A 26 11.75 0.77 4.65
N ALA A 27 10.75 -0.09 4.79
CA ALA A 27 9.61 0.15 5.66
C ALA A 27 10.03 0.21 7.13
N PHE A 28 10.73 -0.81 7.65
CA PHE A 28 11.12 -0.86 9.07
C PHE A 28 12.13 0.22 9.46
N ARG A 29 12.95 0.70 8.52
CA ARG A 29 13.88 1.82 8.73
C ARG A 29 13.16 3.16 8.85
N ASN A 30 12.15 3.41 8.02
CA ASN A 30 11.49 4.72 7.95
C ASN A 30 10.20 4.82 8.78
N LEU A 31 9.57 3.68 9.08
CA LEU A 31 8.34 3.60 9.85
C LEU A 31 8.63 2.90 11.17
N SER A 32 9.21 3.63 12.13
CA SER A 32 9.58 3.09 13.44
C SER A 32 8.38 2.52 14.21
N PHE A 33 7.18 3.04 13.95
CA PHE A 33 5.93 2.55 14.54
C PHE A 33 5.43 1.24 13.94
N LEU A 34 5.97 0.79 12.80
CA LEU A 34 5.50 -0.42 12.12
C LEU A 34 5.82 -1.66 12.96
N GLU A 35 4.78 -2.45 13.26
CA GLU A 35 4.89 -3.70 14.02
C GLU A 35 5.07 -4.89 13.07
N GLU A 36 4.31 -4.92 11.97
CA GLU A 36 4.28 -6.08 11.06
C GLU A 36 4.31 -5.65 9.58
N PHE A 37 5.02 -6.43 8.76
CA PHE A 37 5.05 -6.26 7.31
C PHE A 37 4.60 -7.55 6.64
N TYR A 38 3.64 -7.46 5.74
CA TYR A 38 3.12 -8.56 4.95
C TYR A 38 3.44 -8.33 3.49
N TYR A 39 4.08 -9.31 2.86
CA TYR A 39 4.37 -9.32 1.44
C TYR A 39 3.52 -10.37 0.74
N TYR A 40 2.97 -10.01 -0.42
CA TYR A 40 2.32 -10.93 -1.33
C TYR A 40 2.93 -10.79 -2.72
N ASP A 41 3.24 -11.92 -3.34
CA ASP A 41 3.60 -11.91 -4.76
C ASP A 41 2.36 -11.58 -5.62
N VAL A 42 1.22 -12.21 -5.30
CA VAL A 42 -0.10 -11.91 -5.88
C VAL A 42 -1.15 -11.96 -4.78
N VAL A 43 -2.09 -11.01 -4.79
CA VAL A 43 -3.22 -10.96 -3.84
C VAL A 43 -4.48 -10.45 -4.54
N ASP A 44 -5.65 -10.64 -3.93
CA ASP A 44 -6.88 -9.98 -4.39
C ASP A 44 -6.84 -8.47 -4.16
N SER A 45 -6.67 -8.02 -2.91
CA SER A 45 -6.46 -6.61 -2.56
C SER A 45 -5.72 -6.47 -1.23
N THR A 46 -4.66 -5.67 -1.21
CA THR A 46 -3.91 -5.34 0.03
C THR A 46 -4.82 -4.68 1.07
N ASN A 47 -5.75 -3.84 0.62
CA ASN A 47 -6.70 -3.14 1.49
C ASN A 47 -7.72 -4.10 2.12
N GLU A 48 -8.17 -5.13 1.40
CA GLU A 48 -9.03 -6.16 1.98
C GLU A 48 -8.26 -7.03 2.99
N ARG A 49 -7.00 -7.40 2.71
CA ARG A 49 -6.14 -8.11 3.69
C ARG A 49 -5.90 -7.28 4.94
N ALA A 50 -5.68 -5.98 4.79
CA ALA A 50 -5.51 -5.05 5.89
C ALA A 50 -6.72 -5.03 6.82
N LYS A 51 -7.94 -4.95 6.27
CA LYS A 51 -9.20 -4.98 7.04
C LYS A 51 -9.39 -6.30 7.80
N GLU A 52 -8.95 -7.42 7.24
CA GLU A 52 -9.13 -8.76 7.82
C GLU A 52 -8.13 -9.05 8.95
N LYS A 53 -6.86 -8.63 8.82
CA LYS A 53 -5.76 -9.17 9.64
C LYS A 53 -5.32 -8.30 10.80
N CYS A 54 -5.25 -6.98 10.62
CA CYS A 54 -4.56 -6.12 11.57
C CYS A 54 -5.30 -4.82 11.83
N ARG A 55 -5.33 -4.41 13.10
CA ARG A 55 -6.06 -3.20 13.52
C ARG A 55 -5.21 -1.93 13.50
N LYS A 56 -3.89 -2.03 13.63
CA LYS A 56 -2.97 -0.88 13.64
C LYS A 56 -1.54 -1.30 13.30
N PHE A 57 -0.79 -0.39 12.70
CA PHE A 57 0.66 -0.46 12.50
C PHE A 57 1.15 -1.69 11.73
N CYS A 58 0.36 -2.15 10.77
CA CYS A 58 0.77 -3.18 9.81
C CYS A 58 0.81 -2.60 8.40
N LEU A 59 1.76 -3.07 7.59
CA LEU A 59 1.90 -2.73 6.19
C LEU A 59 1.68 -4.00 5.36
N PHE A 60 0.79 -3.91 4.39
CA PHE A 60 0.48 -4.98 3.44
C PHE A 60 0.94 -4.53 2.07
N PHE A 61 1.94 -5.18 1.49
CA PHE A 61 2.50 -4.88 0.18
C PHE A 61 2.22 -6.03 -0.78
N ALA A 62 1.89 -5.72 -2.03
CA ALA A 62 1.77 -6.72 -3.08
C ALA A 62 2.47 -6.30 -4.36
N ALA A 63 3.15 -7.24 -5.02
CA ALA A 63 3.69 -7.02 -6.36
C ALA A 63 2.58 -6.96 -7.42
N ARG A 64 1.43 -7.62 -7.19
CA ARG A 64 0.26 -7.62 -8.07
C ARG A 64 -1.05 -7.76 -7.29
N GLN A 65 -2.09 -7.03 -7.70
CA GLN A 65 -3.47 -7.26 -7.21
C GLN A 65 -4.41 -7.68 -8.35
N ILE A 66 -5.11 -8.81 -8.18
CA ILE A 66 -6.06 -9.32 -9.19
C ILE A 66 -7.45 -8.68 -9.06
N ALA A 67 -7.78 -8.13 -7.89
CA ALA A 67 -9.06 -7.52 -7.58
C ALA A 67 -8.91 -6.18 -6.83
N GLY A 68 -7.91 -5.38 -7.21
CA GLY A 68 -7.69 -4.05 -6.66
C GLY A 68 -8.92 -3.15 -6.81
N LYS A 69 -9.21 -2.34 -5.78
CA LYS A 69 -10.40 -1.48 -5.71
C LYS A 69 -10.01 -0.05 -5.38
N GLY A 70 -10.48 0.88 -6.19
CA GLY A 70 -10.51 2.31 -5.88
C GLY A 70 -11.82 2.74 -5.24
N ARG A 71 -12.00 4.06 -5.09
CA ARG A 71 -13.24 4.66 -4.57
C ARG A 71 -14.46 4.22 -5.37
N LEU A 72 -15.58 4.06 -4.66
CA LEU A 72 -16.87 3.64 -5.22
C LEU A 72 -16.83 2.28 -5.93
N GLY A 73 -15.92 1.40 -5.50
CA GLY A 73 -15.80 0.05 -6.05
C GLY A 73 -15.22 -0.02 -7.47
N ARG A 74 -14.71 1.09 -8.01
CA ARG A 74 -14.06 1.12 -9.32
C ARG A 74 -12.84 0.20 -9.30
N ARG A 75 -12.63 -0.53 -10.39
CA ARG A 75 -11.45 -1.38 -10.54
C ARG A 75 -10.18 -0.54 -10.48
N TRP A 76 -9.20 -1.00 -9.72
CA TRP A 76 -7.85 -0.46 -9.69
C TRP A 76 -6.91 -1.48 -10.33
N PHE A 77 -6.28 -1.10 -11.45
CA PHE A 77 -5.34 -1.97 -12.15
C PHE A 77 -4.02 -2.02 -11.38
N SER A 78 -3.54 -3.23 -11.10
CA SER A 78 -2.34 -3.44 -10.28
C SER A 78 -1.50 -4.59 -10.80
N GLU A 79 -0.99 -4.42 -12.02
CA GLU A 79 -0.02 -5.35 -12.61
C GLU A 79 1.39 -5.10 -12.05
N ARG A 80 2.31 -6.06 -12.21
CA ARG A 80 3.68 -5.91 -11.70
C ARG A 80 4.36 -4.64 -12.22
N GLY A 81 5.19 -4.04 -11.37
CA GLY A 81 5.94 -2.81 -11.67
C GLY A 81 5.38 -1.54 -11.00
N GLY A 82 4.20 -1.62 -10.36
CA GLY A 82 3.69 -0.55 -9.49
C GLY A 82 3.97 -0.78 -8.00
N LEU A 83 3.65 0.23 -7.19
CA LEU A 83 3.72 0.16 -5.73
C LEU A 83 2.30 0.03 -5.17
N TYR A 84 1.94 -1.17 -4.69
CA TYR A 84 0.61 -1.44 -4.15
C TYR A 84 0.70 -1.84 -2.70
N PHE A 85 0.20 -0.99 -1.81
CA PHE A 85 0.24 -1.28 -0.39
C PHE A 85 -0.96 -0.71 0.37
N SER A 86 -1.12 -1.15 1.61
CA SER A 86 -2.08 -0.61 2.57
C SER A 86 -1.45 -0.58 3.95
N ILE A 87 -1.65 0.50 4.69
CA ILE A 87 -1.13 0.66 6.05
C ILE A 87 -2.31 0.76 7.00
N THR A 88 -2.32 -0.04 8.05
CA THR A 88 -3.31 0.08 9.12
C THR A 88 -2.84 1.09 10.15
N LEU A 89 -3.70 2.03 10.53
CA LEU A 89 -3.41 3.09 11.49
C LEU A 89 -4.58 3.20 12.47
N PRO A 90 -4.36 3.65 13.72
CA PRO A 90 -5.45 4.03 14.61
C PRO A 90 -6.12 5.29 14.05
N VAL A 91 -7.34 5.16 13.48
CA VAL A 91 -7.99 6.27 12.77
C VAL A 91 -9.00 6.99 13.64
N TYR A 92 -8.81 8.32 13.78
CA TYR A 92 -9.84 9.24 14.26
C TYR A 92 -10.40 10.14 13.12
N GLU A 93 -9.64 10.35 12.03
CA GLU A 93 -10.00 11.28 10.95
C GLU A 93 -9.62 10.77 9.54
N ALA A 94 -10.38 9.82 9.01
CA ALA A 94 -10.07 9.14 7.74
C ALA A 94 -9.94 10.08 6.52
N ALA A 95 -10.74 11.15 6.47
CA ALA A 95 -10.72 12.12 5.38
C ALA A 95 -9.38 12.88 5.32
N LYS A 96 -8.83 13.28 6.47
CA LYS A 96 -7.52 13.94 6.55
C LYS A 96 -6.39 13.01 6.11
N LEU A 97 -6.43 11.73 6.51
CA LEU A 97 -5.45 10.74 6.07
C LEU A 97 -5.46 10.54 4.55
N THR A 98 -6.64 10.56 3.93
CA THR A 98 -6.77 10.49 2.46
C THR A 98 -6.03 11.66 1.80
N MET A 99 -6.30 12.88 2.27
CA MET A 99 -5.64 14.09 1.76
C MET A 99 -4.13 14.09 2.00
N LEU A 100 -3.70 13.67 3.20
CA LEU A 100 -2.29 13.58 3.58
C LEU A 100 -1.54 12.56 2.71
N SER A 101 -2.16 11.44 2.37
CA SER A 101 -1.54 10.44 1.50
C SER A 101 -1.27 10.97 0.09
N ALA A 102 -2.21 11.72 -0.49
CA ALA A 102 -2.02 12.36 -1.80
C ALA A 102 -0.93 13.44 -1.75
N LEU A 103 -0.88 14.22 -0.67
CA LEU A 103 0.18 15.20 -0.44
C LEU A 103 1.56 14.54 -0.35
N ALA A 104 1.71 13.49 0.45
CA ALA A 104 2.97 12.77 0.61
C ALA A 104 3.50 12.20 -0.72
N VAL A 105 2.61 11.66 -1.57
CA VAL A 105 3.01 11.18 -2.91
C VAL A 105 3.40 12.35 -3.82
N ALA A 106 2.68 13.47 -3.78
CA ALA A 106 3.01 14.64 -4.60
C ALA A 106 4.36 15.27 -4.19
N GLU A 107 4.70 15.29 -2.89
CA GLU A 107 6.00 15.76 -2.40
C GLU A 107 7.14 14.82 -2.81
N ALA A 108 6.90 13.51 -2.84
CA ALA A 108 7.90 12.52 -3.23
C ALA A 108 8.22 12.50 -4.73
N VAL A 109 7.34 13.06 -5.59
CA VAL A 109 7.45 12.98 -7.05
C VAL A 109 7.55 14.39 -7.66
N PRO A 110 8.74 14.82 -8.12
CA PRO A 110 8.91 16.13 -8.74
C PRO A 110 7.96 16.36 -9.92
N GLY A 111 7.29 17.51 -9.93
CA GLY A 111 6.32 17.89 -10.97
C GLY A 111 4.93 17.26 -10.81
N ALA A 112 4.70 16.44 -9.78
CA ALA A 112 3.38 15.90 -9.49
C ALA A 112 2.45 16.97 -8.90
N ARG A 113 1.14 16.85 -9.21
CA ARG A 113 0.09 17.74 -8.72
C ARG A 113 -1.05 16.95 -8.11
N ILE A 114 -1.67 17.48 -7.05
CA ILE A 114 -2.81 16.84 -6.40
C ILE A 114 -4.09 17.18 -7.17
N LYS A 115 -4.84 16.15 -7.58
CA LYS A 115 -6.25 16.24 -7.95
C LYS A 115 -7.09 15.78 -6.76
N TRP A 116 -7.61 16.75 -6.02
CA TRP A 116 -8.38 16.47 -4.82
C TRP A 116 -9.54 15.48 -5.06
N PRO A 117 -9.82 14.57 -4.10
CA PRO A 117 -9.22 14.52 -2.76
C PRO A 117 -8.04 13.56 -2.59
N ASN A 118 -7.80 12.65 -3.53
CA ASN A 118 -6.88 11.50 -3.32
C ASN A 118 -5.99 11.17 -4.52
N ASP A 119 -6.23 11.77 -5.69
CA ASP A 119 -5.50 11.42 -6.90
C ASP A 119 -4.27 12.33 -7.06
N VAL A 120 -3.17 11.77 -7.55
CA VAL A 120 -1.97 12.52 -7.94
C VAL A 120 -1.78 12.41 -9.44
N LEU A 121 -1.52 13.55 -10.08
CA LEU A 121 -1.29 13.68 -11.51
C LEU A 121 0.18 13.96 -11.79
N LEU A 122 0.70 13.40 -12.89
CA LEU A 122 2.00 13.74 -13.47
C LEU A 122 1.78 13.96 -14.97
N ASN A 123 2.24 15.09 -15.51
CA ASN A 123 1.97 15.48 -16.91
C ASN A 123 0.48 15.42 -17.27
N ASP A 124 -0.39 15.89 -16.36
CA ASP A 124 -1.86 15.88 -16.49
C ASP A 124 -2.53 14.49 -16.58
N LEU A 125 -1.75 13.41 -16.43
CA LEU A 125 -2.24 12.04 -16.38
C LEU A 125 -2.24 11.53 -14.93
N LYS A 126 -3.19 10.65 -14.60
CA LYS A 126 -3.26 10.05 -13.27
C LYS A 126 -2.05 9.14 -13.04
N PHE A 127 -1.30 9.43 -11.97
CA PHE A 127 -0.09 8.71 -11.56
C PHE A 127 -0.32 7.84 -10.33
N SER A 128 -1.09 8.32 -9.35
CA SER A 128 -1.39 7.60 -8.10
C SER A 128 -2.81 7.91 -7.59
N GLY A 129 -3.32 7.11 -6.66
CA GLY A 129 -4.58 7.37 -5.96
C GLY A 129 -5.08 6.25 -5.08
#